data_AF-A0AAU4K462-F1
#
_entry.id   AF-A0AAU4K462-F1
#
_cell.length_a   1.000
_cell.length_b   1.000
_cell.length_c   1.000
_cell.angle_alpha   90.00
_cell.angle_beta   90.00
_cell.angle_gamma   90.00
#
_symmetry.space_group_name_H-M   'P 1'
#
loop_
_entity.id
_entity.type
_entity.pdbx_description
1 polymer ?
#
loop_
_entity_poly.entity_id
_entity_poly.type
_entity_poly.pdbx_seq_one_letter_code
_entity_poly.pdbx_strand_id
1 'polypeptide(L)'
;MTNDDYESRIFTLVSSLIEKTNQRTISWALVDDDTFEYAFTRSAVQVKSEDRDGRWPFYFTILDEQARPIEQVYESANSTYFQLDKLYQCASRSHRGLDEKIAEMLEELQKTDDPWASKRKTFKDDEPPF
;
A
#
# COMPACT_ATOMS: atom_id res chain seq x y z
N MET A 1 30.42 14.39 0.63
CA MET A 1 29.35 13.37 0.62
C MET A 1 29.52 12.62 -0.69
N THR A 2 29.81 11.33 -0.64
CA THR A 2 29.98 10.50 -1.85
C THR A 2 28.59 10.19 -2.44
N ASN A 3 28.53 9.90 -3.73
CA ASN A 3 27.28 9.51 -4.40
C ASN A 3 26.61 8.32 -3.70
N ASP A 4 27.42 7.37 -3.22
CA ASP A 4 26.96 6.17 -2.51
C ASP A 4 26.24 6.48 -1.17
N ASP A 5 26.68 7.49 -0.41
CA ASP A 5 26.01 7.89 0.84
C ASP A 5 24.67 8.55 0.56
N TYR A 6 24.57 9.29 -0.55
CA TYR A 6 23.33 9.90 -0.99
C TYR A 6 22.30 8.86 -1.45
N GLU A 7 22.69 7.93 -2.33
CA GLU A 7 21.81 6.85 -2.81
C GLU A 7 21.34 5.95 -1.66
N SER A 8 22.22 5.66 -0.69
CA SER A 8 21.88 4.89 0.51
C SER A 8 20.78 5.55 1.35
N ARG A 9 20.76 6.89 1.43
CA ARG A 9 19.70 7.62 2.15
C ARG A 9 18.38 7.58 1.43
N ILE A 10 18.38 7.73 0.10
CA ILE A 10 17.16 7.59 -0.71
C ILE A 10 16.60 6.17 -0.58
N PHE A 11 17.46 5.16 -0.70
CA PHE A 11 17.06 3.76 -0.51
C PHE A 11 16.45 3.51 0.87
N THR A 12 17.06 4.05 1.93
CA THR A 12 16.55 3.93 3.30
C THR A 12 15.20 4.62 3.46
N LEU A 13 15.02 5.80 2.85
CA LEU A 13 13.75 6.53 2.85
C LEU A 13 12.65 5.74 2.15
N VAL A 14 12.90 5.25 0.93
CA VAL A 14 11.92 4.46 0.17
C VAL A 14 11.55 3.18 0.92
N SER A 15 12.54 2.44 1.44
CA SER A 15 12.30 1.23 2.22
C SER A 15 11.44 1.51 3.46
N SER A 16 11.71 2.61 4.16
CA SER A 16 10.94 3.02 5.34
C SER A 16 9.49 3.41 4.99
N LEU A 17 9.29 4.07 3.84
CA LEU A 17 7.96 4.41 3.34
C LEU A 17 7.16 3.15 2.98
N ILE A 18 7.77 2.17 2.32
CA ILE A 18 7.15 0.87 2.01
C ILE A 18 6.73 0.18 3.31
N GLU A 19 7.63 0.06 4.28
CA GLU A 19 7.34 -0.59 5.56
C GLU A 19 6.18 0.11 6.29
N LYS A 20 6.24 1.43 6.42
CA LYS A 20 5.20 2.22 7.09
C LYS A 20 3.85 2.16 6.41
N THR A 21 3.83 2.09 5.07
CA THR A 21 2.60 1.94 4.29
C THR A 21 1.98 0.57 4.53
N ASN A 22 2.79 -0.50 4.53
CA ASN A 22 2.32 -1.86 4.82
C ASN A 22 1.82 -2.02 6.26
N GLN A 23 2.44 -1.31 7.22
CA GLN A 23 1.97 -1.24 8.61
C GLN A 23 0.73 -0.35 8.79
N ARG A 24 0.22 0.27 7.71
CA ARG A 24 -0.91 1.21 7.71
C ARG A 24 -0.71 2.40 8.64
N THR A 25 0.55 2.78 8.87
CA THR A 25 0.91 3.95 9.70
C THR A 25 0.94 5.25 8.91
N ILE A 26 1.01 5.14 7.58
CA ILE A 26 0.90 6.27 6.65
C ILE A 26 -0.14 5.94 5.59
N SER A 27 -0.81 6.98 5.11
CA SER A 27 -1.80 6.90 4.04
C SER A 27 -1.43 7.86 2.94
N TRP A 28 -1.53 7.41 1.70
CA TRP A 28 -1.16 8.17 0.51
C TRP A 28 -2.39 8.87 -0.08
N ALA A 29 -2.21 10.12 -0.47
CA ALA A 29 -3.20 10.89 -1.21
C ALA A 29 -2.97 10.68 -2.72
N LEU A 30 -4.04 10.54 -3.49
CA LEU A 30 -3.99 10.61 -4.95
C LEU A 30 -4.10 12.08 -5.35
N VAL A 31 -3.04 12.63 -5.95
CA VAL A 31 -2.96 14.06 -6.32
C VAL A 31 -3.09 14.31 -7.82
N ASP A 32 -2.85 13.29 -8.64
CA ASP A 32 -3.14 13.19 -10.07
C ASP A 32 -3.50 11.72 -10.37
N ASP A 33 -4.04 11.42 -11.56
CA ASP A 33 -4.59 10.10 -11.95
C ASP A 33 -3.72 8.90 -11.55
N ASP A 34 -2.39 9.09 -11.54
CA ASP A 34 -1.41 8.06 -11.21
C ASP A 34 -0.28 8.55 -10.27
N THR A 35 -0.49 9.68 -9.59
CA THR A 35 0.51 10.24 -8.69
C THR A 35 0.02 10.15 -7.25
N PHE A 36 0.77 9.40 -6.45
CA PHE A 36 0.52 9.26 -5.03
C PHE A 36 1.47 10.14 -4.25
N GLU A 37 0.94 10.91 -3.31
CA GLU A 37 1.69 11.81 -2.46
C GLU A 37 1.56 11.42 -0.99
N TYR A 38 2.67 11.51 -0.26
CA TYR A 38 2.69 11.50 1.19
C TYR A 38 3.34 12.77 1.71
N ALA A 39 2.58 13.54 2.50
CA ALA A 39 3.03 14.78 3.10
C ALA A 39 3.68 14.54 4.46
N PHE A 40 4.88 15.09 4.64
CA PHE A 40 5.54 15.30 5.93
C PHE A 40 5.21 16.69 6.46
N THR A 41 5.72 17.03 7.64
CA THR A 41 5.49 18.34 8.27
C THR A 41 5.95 19.54 7.42
N ARG A 42 7.02 19.40 6.65
CA ARG A 42 7.65 20.49 5.87
C ARG A 42 8.11 20.08 4.47
N SER A 43 7.67 18.92 4.01
CA SER A 43 8.06 18.37 2.72
C SER A 43 7.00 17.37 2.30
N ALA A 44 7.05 16.93 1.05
CA ALA A 44 6.24 15.82 0.59
C ALA A 44 7.07 14.90 -0.29
N VAL A 45 6.58 13.69 -0.50
CA VAL A 45 7.13 12.77 -1.48
C VAL A 45 6.04 12.32 -2.42
N GLN A 46 6.37 12.20 -3.69
CA GLN A 46 5.48 11.70 -4.72
C GLN A 46 6.06 10.43 -5.35
N VAL A 47 5.20 9.48 -5.68
CA VAL A 47 5.52 8.32 -6.49
C VAL A 47 4.50 8.19 -7.62
N LYS A 48 4.99 7.94 -8.86
CA LYS A 48 4.15 7.80 -10.07
C LYS A 48 4.77 6.85 -11.08
N SER A 49 3.97 6.29 -11.98
CA SER A 49 4.48 5.74 -13.24
C SER A 49 4.60 6.85 -14.32
N GLU A 50 5.50 6.67 -15.28
CA GLU A 50 5.68 7.63 -16.40
C GLU A 50 4.41 7.75 -17.24
N ASP A 51 3.91 6.61 -17.71
CA ASP A 51 2.83 6.51 -18.69
C ASP A 51 1.44 6.40 -18.03
N ARG A 52 1.36 6.57 -16.70
CA ARG A 52 0.12 6.49 -15.92
C ARG A 52 -0.61 5.15 -16.06
N ASP A 53 0.13 4.09 -16.34
CA ASP A 53 -0.38 2.74 -16.53
C ASP A 53 -0.05 1.82 -15.34
N GLY A 54 0.62 2.37 -14.32
CA GLY A 54 1.07 1.66 -13.13
C GLY A 54 2.23 0.69 -13.41
N ARG A 55 2.92 0.85 -14.54
CA ARG A 55 4.08 0.05 -14.93
C ARG A 55 5.34 0.90 -14.97
N TRP A 56 6.44 0.20 -15.21
CA TRP A 56 7.72 0.83 -15.42
C TRP A 56 7.67 1.82 -16.60
N PRO A 57 8.42 2.93 -16.51
CA PRO A 57 9.28 3.29 -15.38
C PRO A 57 8.57 4.10 -14.29
N PHE A 58 9.16 4.11 -13.09
CA PHE A 58 8.63 4.78 -11.92
C PHE A 58 9.50 5.98 -11.52
N TYR A 59 8.85 7.03 -11.03
CA TYR A 59 9.51 8.22 -10.50
C TYR A 59 9.19 8.38 -9.03
N PHE A 60 10.21 8.76 -8.26
CA PHE A 60 10.11 9.20 -6.89
C PHE A 60 10.61 10.63 -6.79
N THR A 61 9.76 11.55 -6.35
CA THR A 61 10.09 12.97 -6.26
C THR A 61 9.98 13.46 -4.83
N ILE A 62 11.00 14.16 -4.34
CA ILE A 62 10.97 14.84 -3.04
C ILE A 62 10.63 16.31 -3.28
N LEU A 63 9.61 16.80 -2.57
CA LEU A 63 9.11 18.16 -2.67
C LEU A 63 9.45 18.97 -1.41
N ASP A 64 9.73 20.26 -1.58
CA ASP A 64 9.86 21.22 -0.48
C ASP A 64 8.49 21.66 0.08
N GLU A 65 8.50 22.52 1.10
CA GLU A 65 7.31 23.09 1.73
C GLU A 65 6.46 23.96 0.78
N GLN A 66 7.00 24.34 -0.38
CA GLN A 66 6.30 25.07 -1.44
C GLN A 66 5.88 24.15 -2.61
N ALA A 67 5.91 22.83 -2.41
CA ALA A 67 5.61 21.81 -3.42
C ALA A 67 6.52 21.87 -4.66
N ARG A 68 7.75 22.39 -4.51
CA ARG A 68 8.74 22.40 -5.60
C ARG A 68 9.61 21.15 -5.52
N PRO A 69 9.92 20.51 -6.65
CA PRO A 69 10.83 19.37 -6.66
C PRO A 69 12.23 19.81 -6.21
N ILE A 70 12.69 19.21 -5.12
CA ILE A 70 14.08 19.31 -4.66
C ILE A 70 14.91 18.28 -5.40
N GLU A 71 14.33 17.08 -5.60
CA GLU A 71 15.05 15.91 -6.03
C GLU A 71 14.12 14.92 -6.73
N GLN A 72 14.63 14.22 -7.72
CA GLN A 72 13.87 13.21 -8.44
C GLN A 72 14.75 12.02 -8.79
N VAL A 73 14.29 10.85 -8.38
CA VAL A 73 14.90 9.57 -8.71
C VAL A 73 13.98 8.81 -9.65
N TYR A 74 14.61 8.14 -10.61
CA TYR A 74 13.96 7.37 -11.65
C TYR A 74 14.40 5.92 -11.55
N GLU A 75 13.46 5.01 -11.75
CA GLU A 75 13.71 3.59 -11.76
C GLU A 75 13.07 2.94 -12.98
N SER A 76 13.83 2.07 -13.65
CA SER A 76 13.42 1.43 -14.90
C SER A 76 13.46 -0.08 -14.79
N ALA A 77 12.91 -0.78 -15.78
CA ALA A 77 12.96 -2.24 -15.81
C ALA A 77 14.39 -2.83 -15.70
N ASN A 78 15.43 -2.06 -16.06
CA ASN A 78 16.83 -2.50 -16.05
C ASN A 78 17.61 -2.09 -14.79
N SER A 79 17.02 -1.31 -13.89
CA SER A 79 17.66 -0.88 -12.63
C SER A 79 16.57 -0.69 -11.60
N THR A 80 16.50 -1.59 -10.62
CA THR A 80 15.43 -1.66 -9.59
C THR A 80 15.95 -1.38 -8.18
N TYR A 81 17.02 -0.59 -8.09
CA TYR A 81 17.83 -0.44 -6.87
C TYR A 81 17.03 0.12 -5.69
N PHE A 82 16.15 1.10 -5.92
CA PHE A 82 15.35 1.77 -4.90
C PHE A 82 13.99 1.11 -4.63
N GLN A 83 13.56 0.15 -5.44
CA GLN A 83 12.28 -0.56 -5.31
C GLN A 83 11.06 0.38 -5.47
N LEU A 84 11.13 1.29 -6.45
CA LEU A 84 10.06 2.25 -6.68
C LEU A 84 8.76 1.59 -7.15
N ASP A 85 8.87 0.44 -7.82
CA ASP A 85 7.73 -0.41 -8.18
C ASP A 85 6.93 -0.83 -6.93
N LYS A 86 7.64 -1.33 -5.90
CA LYS A 86 7.03 -1.76 -4.64
C LYS A 86 6.40 -0.58 -3.91
N LEU A 87 7.09 0.56 -3.86
CA LEU A 87 6.56 1.77 -3.25
C LEU A 87 5.26 2.21 -3.92
N TYR A 88 5.27 2.31 -5.26
CA TYR A 88 4.09 2.68 -6.04
C TYR A 88 2.91 1.73 -5.77
N GLN A 89 3.16 0.41 -5.81
CA GLN A 89 2.10 -0.58 -5.54
C GLN A 89 1.57 -0.49 -4.10
N CYS A 90 2.44 -0.25 -3.11
CA CYS A 90 2.02 -0.04 -1.73
C CYS A 90 1.15 1.22 -1.59
N ALA A 91 1.58 2.34 -2.19
CA ALA A 91 0.83 3.59 -2.18
C ALA A 91 -0.54 3.44 -2.84
N SER A 92 -0.60 2.81 -4.02
CA SER A 92 -1.84 2.56 -4.77
C SER A 92 -2.83 1.68 -3.99
N ARG A 93 -2.35 0.57 -3.39
CA ARG A 93 -3.20 -0.31 -2.56
C ARG A 93 -3.72 0.40 -1.31
N SER A 94 -2.84 1.13 -0.62
CA SER A 94 -3.18 1.91 0.57
C SER A 94 -4.25 2.96 0.26
N HIS A 95 -4.07 3.71 -0.83
CA HIS A 95 -5.05 4.71 -1.26
C HIS A 95 -6.42 4.09 -1.59
N ARG A 96 -6.43 2.94 -2.27
CA ARG A 96 -7.67 2.25 -2.67
C ARG A 96 -8.39 1.53 -1.52
N GLY A 97 -7.79 1.47 -0.33
CA GLY A 97 -8.27 0.66 0.79
C GLY A 97 -8.38 -0.82 0.42
N LEU A 98 -7.46 -1.30 -0.44
CA LEU A 98 -7.55 -2.65 -0.98
C LEU A 98 -7.36 -3.70 0.12
N ASP A 99 -6.47 -3.43 1.07
CA ASP A 99 -6.15 -4.37 2.13
C ASP A 99 -7.32 -4.53 3.13
N GLU A 100 -8.10 -3.46 3.37
CA GLU A 100 -9.34 -3.53 4.14
C GLU A 100 -10.39 -4.39 3.42
N LYS A 101 -10.61 -4.13 2.13
CA LYS A 101 -11.58 -4.89 1.33
C LYS A 101 -11.24 -6.37 1.23
N ILE A 102 -9.96 -6.71 1.07
CA ILE A 102 -9.52 -8.12 1.05
C ILE A 102 -9.77 -8.76 2.42
N ALA A 103 -9.51 -8.06 3.52
CA ALA A 103 -9.78 -8.58 4.86
C ALA A 103 -11.28 -8.83 5.08
N GLU A 104 -12.15 -7.89 4.68
CA GLU A 104 -13.61 -8.04 4.73
C GLU A 104 -14.08 -9.25 3.92
N MET A 105 -13.60 -9.41 2.68
CA MET A 105 -13.94 -10.55 1.82
C MET A 105 -13.51 -11.89 2.42
N LEU A 106 -12.32 -11.96 3.04
CA LEU A 106 -11.84 -13.18 3.71
C LEU A 106 -12.69 -13.50 4.94
N GLU A 107 -13.13 -12.49 5.69
CA GLU A 107 -14.03 -12.68 6.83
C GLU A 107 -15.41 -13.19 6.38
N GLU A 108 -15.95 -12.68 5.28
CA GLU A 108 -17.21 -13.17 4.70
C GLU A 108 -17.12 -14.62 4.22
N LEU A 109 -16.02 -15.00 3.58
CA LEU A 109 -15.80 -16.38 3.15
C LEU A 109 -15.74 -17.35 4.34
N GLN A 110 -15.05 -16.98 5.43
CA GLN A 110 -15.00 -17.80 6.65
C GLN A 110 -16.37 -17.96 7.33
N LYS A 111 -17.25 -16.96 7.23
CA LYS A 111 -18.64 -17.04 7.75
C LYS A 111 -19.54 -17.94 6.89
N THR A 112 -19.22 -18.11 5.62
CA THR A 112 -20.03 -18.88 4.65
C THR A 112 -19.83 -20.40 4.79
N ASP A 113 -18.75 -20.83 5.45
CA ASP A 113 -18.41 -22.26 5.62
C ASP A 113 -19.29 -23.04 6.62
N ASP A 114 -20.35 -22.46 7.19
CA ASP A 114 -21.29 -23.23 8.03
C ASP A 114 -22.77 -23.10 7.64
N PRO A 115 -23.19 -23.75 6.54
CA PRO A 115 -24.60 -23.88 6.18
C PRO A 115 -25.41 -24.82 7.11
N TRP A 116 -24.82 -25.41 8.17
CA TRP A 116 -25.49 -26.40 9.03
C TRP A 116 -25.50 -26.07 10.54
N ALA A 117 -24.75 -25.08 11.01
CA ALA A 117 -24.72 -24.68 12.43
C ALA A 117 -26.08 -24.23 12.97
N SER A 118 -26.96 -23.69 12.12
CA SER A 118 -28.28 -23.21 12.53
C SER A 118 -29.33 -24.31 12.78
N LYS A 119 -29.06 -25.58 12.43
CA LYS A 119 -30.03 -26.69 12.60
C LYS A 119 -29.78 -27.61 13.81
N ARG A 120 -28.70 -27.42 14.57
CA ARG A 120 -28.35 -28.33 15.69
C ARG A 120 -28.87 -27.92 17.07
N LYS A 121 -29.62 -26.82 17.20
CA LYS A 121 -30.11 -26.34 18.52
C LYS A 121 -31.54 -26.75 18.91
N THR A 122 -32.26 -27.55 18.12
CA THR A 122 -33.66 -27.92 18.41
C THR A 122 -33.93 -29.42 18.46
N PHE A 123 -32.92 -30.27 18.67
CA PHE A 123 -33.13 -31.72 18.77
C PHE A 123 -32.42 -32.29 20.00
N LYS A 124 -32.96 -32.00 21.18
CA LYS A 124 -32.77 -32.77 22.42
C LYS A 124 -33.70 -32.20 23.50
N ASP A 125 -34.98 -32.56 23.42
CA ASP A 125 -35.91 -32.60 24.57
C ASP A 125 -37.24 -33.23 24.09
N ASP A 126 -37.18 -34.45 23.58
CA ASP A 126 -38.35 -35.32 23.49
C ASP A 126 -37.90 -36.74 23.82
N GLU A 127 -37.80 -37.02 25.13
CA GLU A 127 -37.86 -38.39 25.66
C GLU A 127 -39.29 -38.90 25.42
N PRO A 128 -39.49 -39.98 24.64
CA PRO A 128 -40.81 -40.59 24.56
C PRO A 128 -41.10 -41.36 25.87
N PRO A 129 -42.30 -41.24 26.45
CA PRO A 129 -42.69 -42.12 27.54
C PRO A 129 -42.90 -43.52 26.97
N PHE A 130 -42.25 -44.51 27.59
CA PHE A 130 -42.79 -45.80 28.09
C PHE A 130 -41.67 -46.85 28.19
#